data_AF-A0AAN6KID5-F1
#
_entry.id   AF-A0AAN6KID5-F1
#
_cell.length_a   1.000
_cell.length_b   1.000
_cell.length_c   1.000
_cell.angle_alpha   90.00
_cell.angle_beta   90.00
_cell.angle_gamma   90.00
#
_symmetry.space_group_name_H-M   'P 1'
#
loop_
_entity.id
_entity.type
_entity.pdbx_description
1 polymer ?
#
loop_
_entity_poly.entity_id
_entity_poly.type
_entity_poly.pdbx_seq_one_letter_code
_entity_poly.pdbx_strand_id
1 'polypeptide(L)'
;MTGSDKVLVYHHHYNGSPVVKDGLGTIKREELDRILREGKCSSYFVPPYLLSTSKRIPRGAMAIEVLQRDLLTPAQAAKYDRYPTADANVAGLTLPLYVVLGSALGGKYSELVILSKRI
;
A
#
# COMPACT_ATOMS: atom_id res chain seq x y z
N MET A 1 22.93 2.97 -11.01
CA MET A 1 21.48 2.66 -11.03
C MET A 1 20.76 3.61 -10.09
N THR A 2 20.36 4.79 -10.56
CA THR A 2 19.70 5.84 -9.77
C THR A 2 18.22 5.93 -10.16
N GLY A 3 17.51 4.82 -9.95
CA GLY A 3 16.06 4.84 -9.96
C GLY A 3 15.60 5.36 -8.61
N SER A 4 15.02 6.55 -8.56
CA SER A 4 14.35 7.07 -7.37
C SER A 4 13.48 5.97 -6.74
N ASP A 5 13.87 5.49 -5.56
CA ASP A 5 13.26 4.37 -4.82
C ASP A 5 11.93 4.81 -4.20
N LYS A 6 11.01 5.23 -5.08
CA LYS A 6 9.68 5.69 -4.74
C LYS A 6 8.71 4.54 -4.91
N VAL A 7 7.83 4.39 -3.94
CA VAL A 7 6.83 3.33 -3.89
C VAL A 7 5.45 3.94 -3.80
N LEU A 8 4.47 3.28 -4.42
CA LEU A 8 3.08 3.66 -4.28
C LEU A 8 2.56 3.12 -2.95
N VAL A 9 1.92 3.97 -2.17
CA VAL A 9 1.38 3.64 -0.85
C VAL A 9 -0.10 3.99 -0.84
N TYR A 10 -0.91 3.08 -0.30
CA TYR A 10 -2.31 3.27 0.01
C TYR A 10 -2.52 3.12 1.52
N HIS A 11 -3.20 4.05 2.16
CA HIS A 11 -3.57 3.98 3.58
C HIS A 11 -5.05 3.63 3.71
N HIS A 12 -5.31 2.38 4.07
CA HIS A 12 -6.63 1.83 4.30
C HIS A 12 -7.20 2.26 5.66
N HIS A 13 -8.39 2.87 5.67
CA HIS A 13 -9.10 3.37 6.86
C HIS A 13 -8.22 4.19 7.82
N TYR A 14 -7.64 5.28 7.32
CA TYR A 14 -6.96 6.25 8.17
C TYR A 14 -7.99 7.00 9.04
N ASN A 15 -7.91 6.86 10.37
CA ASN A 15 -8.64 7.74 11.29
C ASN A 15 -7.74 8.92 11.64
N GLY A 16 -7.83 10.01 10.88
CA GLY A 16 -7.03 11.22 11.08
C GLY A 16 -6.26 11.62 9.83
N SER A 17 -4.94 11.78 9.95
CA SER A 17 -4.08 12.20 8.83
C SER A 17 -3.46 10.99 8.13
N PRO A 18 -3.67 10.81 6.82
CA PRO A 18 -3.07 9.71 6.08
C PRO A 18 -1.55 9.89 5.91
N VAL A 19 -0.81 8.79 5.79
CA VAL A 19 0.67 8.79 5.57
C VAL A 19 1.04 9.46 4.25
N VAL A 20 0.13 9.40 3.28
CA VAL A 20 0.26 10.02 1.96
C VAL A 20 -0.97 10.88 1.70
N LYS A 21 -0.81 11.94 0.89
CA LYS A 21 -1.90 12.84 0.52
C LYS A 21 -3.09 12.04 -0.04
N ASP A 22 -4.29 12.37 0.42
CA ASP A 22 -5.56 11.75 0.00
C ASP A 22 -5.63 10.21 0.19
N GLY A 23 -4.73 9.64 1.01
CA GLY A 23 -4.71 8.21 1.27
C GLY A 23 -4.07 7.34 0.17
N LEU A 24 -3.73 7.90 -0.99
CA LEU A 24 -3.01 7.20 -2.07
C LEU A 24 -1.93 8.11 -2.68
N GLY A 25 -0.67 7.69 -2.62
CA GLY A 25 0.41 8.50 -3.17
C GLY A 25 1.76 7.83 -3.14
N THR A 26 2.75 8.50 -3.73
CA THR A 26 4.12 7.98 -3.75
C THR A 26 4.98 8.60 -2.68
N ILE A 27 5.78 7.79 -2.00
CA ILE A 27 6.77 8.22 -1.00
C ILE A 27 8.10 7.50 -1.26
N LYS A 28 9.21 8.01 -0.72
CA LYS A 28 10.48 7.29 -0.75
C LYS A 28 10.41 6.05 0.15
N ARG A 29 10.98 4.93 -0.29
CA ARG A 29 11.06 3.69 0.49
C ARG A 29 11.70 3.92 1.87
N GLU A 30 12.83 4.61 1.91
CA GLU A 30 13.53 4.96 3.16
C GLU A 30 12.64 5.75 4.13
N GLU A 31 11.82 6.66 3.60
CA GLU A 31 10.91 7.47 4.40
C GLU A 31 9.74 6.63 4.92
N LEU A 32 9.18 5.74 4.10
CA LEU A 32 8.19 4.76 4.53
C LEU A 32 8.74 3.86 5.65
N ASP A 33 9.94 3.32 5.48
CA ASP A 33 10.57 2.44 6.47
C ASP A 33 10.82 3.18 7.80
N ARG A 34 11.24 4.44 7.72
CA ARG A 34 11.37 5.31 8.90
C ARG A 34 10.02 5.51 9.59
N ILE A 35 8.96 5.81 8.84
CA ILE A 35 7.61 5.99 9.39
C ILE A 35 7.11 4.72 10.09
N LEU A 36 7.33 3.56 9.48
CA LEU A 36 6.93 2.26 10.03
C LEU A 36 7.73 1.89 11.29
N ARG A 37 9.02 2.22 11.36
CA ARG A 37 9.88 1.94 12.52
C ARG A 37 9.66 2.89 13.68
N GLU A 38 9.58 4.18 13.40
CA GLU A 38 9.56 5.22 14.43
C GLU A 38 8.14 5.56 14.90
N GLY A 39 7.10 5.10 14.18
CA GLY A 39 5.71 5.51 14.43
C GLY A 39 5.52 7.03 14.29
N LYS A 40 6.47 7.72 13.65
CA LYS A 40 6.49 9.17 13.51
C LYS A 40 6.80 9.50 12.06
N CYS A 41 5.91 10.28 11.45
CA CYS A 41 6.23 11.03 10.26
C CYS A 41 6.53 12.47 10.69
N SER A 42 7.49 13.14 10.05
CA SER A 42 7.95 14.50 10.39
C SER A 42 6.84 15.58 10.41
N SER A 43 5.60 15.23 10.02
CA SER A 43 4.42 16.09 10.07
C SER A 43 3.13 15.36 10.49
N TYR A 44 3.18 14.05 10.84
CA TYR A 44 1.96 13.25 11.09
C TYR A 44 2.17 12.20 12.19
N PHE A 45 1.20 12.08 13.10
CA PHE A 45 1.13 11.03 14.12
C PHE A 45 0.69 9.73 13.44
N VAL A 46 1.59 8.76 13.34
CA VAL A 46 1.30 7.46 12.75
C VAL A 46 1.09 6.47 13.89
N PRO A 47 -0.10 5.88 14.07
CA PRO A 47 -0.35 5.00 15.20
C PRO A 47 0.63 3.80 15.15
N PRO A 48 1.20 3.37 16.30
CA PRO A 48 2.23 2.32 16.39
C PRO A 48 1.73 0.90 16.02
N TYR A 49 0.57 0.81 15.38
CA TYR A 49 -0.15 -0.41 15.04
C TYR A 49 -0.42 -0.54 13.53
N LEU A 50 0.30 0.19 12.67
CA LEU A 50 0.14 0.00 11.24
C LEU A 50 0.83 -1.30 10.78
N LEU A 51 0.06 -2.13 10.09
CA LEU A 51 0.55 -3.25 9.32
C LEU A 51 0.84 -2.77 7.89
N SER A 52 2.00 -3.17 7.38
CA SER A 52 2.41 -2.94 5.99
C SER A 52 2.36 -4.26 5.23
N THR A 53 1.54 -4.32 4.20
CA THR A 53 1.48 -5.42 3.24
C THR A 53 1.79 -4.89 1.84
N SER A 54 2.20 -5.76 0.93
CA SER A 54 2.47 -5.38 -0.45
C SER A 54 1.71 -6.25 -1.44
N LYS A 55 1.29 -5.62 -2.54
CA LYS A 55 0.65 -6.28 -3.67
C LYS A 55 1.30 -5.81 -4.95
N ARG A 56 1.48 -6.73 -5.89
CA ARG A 56 2.04 -6.41 -7.21
C ARG A 56 1.03 -5.61 -8.04
N ILE A 57 1.48 -4.55 -8.69
CA ILE A 57 0.70 -3.81 -9.68
C ILE A 57 0.88 -4.51 -11.04
N PRO A 58 -0.20 -5.02 -11.66
CA PRO A 58 -0.12 -5.58 -12.99
C PRO A 58 0.36 -4.51 -13.99
N ARG A 59 1.20 -4.91 -14.95
CA ARG A 59 1.74 -3.97 -15.94
C ARG A 59 0.61 -3.34 -16.74
N GLY A 60 0.61 -2.02 -16.85
CA GLY A 60 -0.41 -1.28 -17.60
C GLY A 60 -1.80 -1.22 -16.94
N ALA A 61 -1.96 -1.71 -15.71
CA ALA A 61 -3.21 -1.58 -14.98
C ALA A 61 -3.51 -0.10 -14.69
N MET A 62 -4.75 0.32 -14.96
CA MET A 62 -5.24 1.67 -14.60
C MET A 62 -5.94 1.69 -13.25
N ALA A 63 -6.38 0.52 -12.78
CA ALA A 63 -7.01 0.34 -11.48
C ALA A 63 -6.47 -0.93 -10.82
N ILE A 64 -6.46 -0.93 -9.49
CA ILE A 64 -6.11 -2.10 -8.69
C ILE A 64 -7.15 -2.25 -7.56
N GLU A 65 -7.61 -3.47 -7.35
CA GLU A 65 -8.47 -3.79 -6.23
C GLU A 65 -7.62 -4.21 -5.03
N VAL A 66 -8.01 -3.73 -3.86
CA VAL A 66 -7.51 -4.16 -2.56
C VAL A 66 -8.52 -5.14 -1.99
N LEU A 67 -8.07 -6.38 -1.82
CA LEU A 67 -8.88 -7.49 -1.31
C LEU A 67 -8.69 -7.65 0.19
N GLN A 68 -9.62 -8.32 0.85
CA GLN A 68 -9.55 -8.57 2.29
C GLN A 68 -8.24 -9.25 2.70
N ARG A 69 -7.79 -10.24 1.90
CA ARG A 69 -6.49 -10.91 2.11
C ARG A 69 -5.28 -9.98 2.01
N ASP A 70 -5.38 -8.91 1.23
CA ASP A 70 -4.27 -7.97 1.03
C ASP A 70 -4.04 -7.12 2.30
N LEU A 71 -4.99 -7.09 3.24
CA LEU A 71 -4.89 -6.40 4.52
C LEU A 71 -4.31 -7.27 5.63
N LEU A 72 -4.10 -8.57 5.38
CA LEU A 72 -3.73 -9.56 6.38
C LEU A 72 -2.25 -9.93 6.27
N THR A 73 -1.64 -10.30 7.40
CA THR A 73 -0.32 -10.95 7.36
C THR A 73 -0.42 -12.32 6.67
N PRO A 74 0.66 -12.87 6.10
CA PRO A 74 0.62 -14.20 5.46
C PRO A 74 0.07 -15.31 6.38
N ALA A 75 0.38 -15.24 7.67
CA ALA A 75 -0.13 -16.18 8.68
C ALA A 75 -1.65 -16.03 8.94
N GLN A 76 -2.18 -14.81 8.85
CA GLN A 76 -3.62 -14.54 8.94
C GLN A 76 -4.32 -14.93 7.63
N ALA A 77 -3.75 -14.58 6.47
CA ALA A 77 -4.28 -14.91 5.16
C ALA A 77 -4.48 -16.42 5.00
N ALA A 78 -3.51 -17.25 5.40
CA ALA A 78 -3.63 -18.71 5.36
C ALA A 78 -4.81 -19.27 6.21
N LYS A 79 -5.23 -18.55 7.25
CA LYS A 79 -6.43 -18.91 8.04
C LYS A 79 -7.71 -18.42 7.39
N TYR A 80 -7.65 -17.25 6.76
CA TYR A 80 -8.79 -16.60 6.11
C TYR A 80 -9.12 -17.15 4.72
N ASP A 81 -8.16 -17.74 4.01
CA ASP A 81 -8.34 -18.38 2.69
C ASP A 81 -9.41 -19.48 2.68
N ARG A 82 -9.77 -20.01 3.86
CA ARG A 82 -10.85 -20.99 4.01
C ARG A 82 -12.24 -20.39 3.92
N TYR A 83 -12.36 -19.06 3.96
CA TYR A 83 -13.64 -18.36 3.90
C TYR A 83 -13.84 -17.70 2.52
N PRO A 84 -15.07 -17.75 1.97
CA PRO A 84 -15.36 -17.15 0.67
C PRO A 84 -15.22 -15.61 0.67
N THR A 85 -15.11 -15.00 1.85
CA THR A 85 -14.88 -13.56 2.02
C THR A 85 -13.42 -13.13 1.89
N ALA A 86 -12.48 -14.06 1.72
CA ALA A 86 -11.05 -13.74 1.57
C ALA A 86 -10.75 -12.88 0.33
N ASP A 87 -11.50 -13.10 -0.75
CA ASP A 87 -11.42 -12.35 -2.00
C ASP A 87 -12.44 -11.21 -2.08
N ALA A 88 -13.08 -10.84 -0.97
CA ALA A 88 -13.96 -9.69 -0.95
C ALA A 88 -13.18 -8.42 -1.28
N ASN A 89 -13.69 -7.64 -2.23
CA ASN A 89 -13.13 -6.33 -2.57
C ASN A 89 -13.42 -5.35 -1.43
N VAL A 90 -12.37 -4.72 -0.92
CA VAL A 90 -12.43 -3.74 0.17
C VAL A 90 -12.26 -2.32 -0.38
N ALA A 91 -11.46 -2.14 -1.42
CA ALA A 91 -11.30 -0.84 -2.08
C ALA A 91 -10.84 -0.99 -3.55
N GLY A 92 -11.45 -0.21 -4.45
CA GLY A 92 -10.97 0.00 -5.81
C GLY A 92 -10.12 1.27 -5.89
N LEU A 93 -8.86 1.15 -6.32
CA LEU A 93 -7.94 2.28 -6.43
C LEU A 93 -7.67 2.60 -7.90
N THR A 94 -7.93 3.85 -8.30
CA THR A 94 -7.49 4.35 -9.61
C THR A 94 -6.03 4.79 -9.51
N LEU A 95 -5.20 4.22 -10.37
CA LEU A 95 -3.76 4.51 -10.36
C LEU A 95 -3.47 5.82 -11.09
N PRO A 96 -2.63 6.71 -10.51
CA PRO A 96 -2.20 7.91 -11.22
C PRO A 96 -1.45 7.55 -12.51
N LEU A 97 -1.65 8.33 -13.58
CA LEU A 97 -1.10 8.01 -14.90
C LEU A 97 0.43 7.81 -14.90
N TYR A 98 1.16 8.59 -14.09
CA TYR A 98 2.62 8.44 -13.97
C TYR A 98 3.05 7.10 -13.34
N VAL A 99 2.21 6.50 -12.49
CA VAL A 99 2.41 5.15 -11.94
C VAL A 99 2.20 4.12 -13.03
N VAL A 100 1.12 4.25 -13.81
CA VAL A 100 0.79 3.32 -14.91
C VAL A 100 1.92 3.28 -15.94
N LEU A 101 2.40 4.45 -16.36
CA LEU A 101 3.53 4.56 -17.30
C LEU A 101 4.83 4.03 -16.69
N GLY A 102 5.09 4.32 -15.42
CA GLY A 102 6.27 3.83 -14.70
C GLY A 102 6.31 2.31 -14.57
N SER A 103 5.16 1.68 -14.30
CA SER A 103 5.05 0.23 -14.13
C SER A 103 5.12 -0.51 -15.46
N ALA A 104 4.56 0.06 -16.53
CA ALA A 104 4.57 -0.52 -17.87
C ALA A 104 5.96 -0.48 -18.52
N LEU A 105 6.68 0.65 -18.42
CA LEU A 105 7.87 0.92 -19.23
C LEU A 105 9.20 0.71 -18.52
N GLY A 106 9.23 0.75 -17.18
CA GLY A 106 10.50 0.80 -16.43
C GLY A 106 10.54 0.00 -15.15
N GLY A 107 9.53 -0.82 -14.85
CA GLY A 107 9.44 -1.60 -13.61
C GLY A 107 9.33 -0.76 -12.32
N LYS A 108 9.18 0.57 -12.46
CA LYS A 108 8.98 1.50 -11.34
C LYS A 108 7.54 1.38 -10.85
N TYR A 109 7.33 1.53 -9.55
CA TYR A 109 5.99 1.36 -8.94
C TYR A 109 5.36 -0.01 -9.29
N SER A 110 6.18 -1.06 -9.36
CA SER A 110 5.72 -2.43 -9.62
C SER A 110 4.93 -3.03 -8.45
N GLU A 111 4.95 -2.35 -7.30
CA GLU A 111 4.26 -2.75 -6.08
C GLU A 111 3.47 -1.59 -5.49
N LEU A 112 2.30 -1.92 -4.98
CA LEU A 112 1.48 -1.12 -4.09
C LEU A 112 1.75 -1.60 -2.66
N VAL A 113 2.17 -0.69 -1.78
CA VAL A 113 2.15 -0.94 -0.34
C VAL A 113 0.82 -0.52 0.23
N ILE A 114 0.22 -1.38 1.01
CA ILE A 114 -1.02 -1.13 1.71
C ILE A 114 -0.70 -1.00 3.19
N LEU A 115 -1.09 0.12 3.77
CA LEU A 115 -1.01 0.39 5.19
C LEU A 115 -2.39 0.21 5.78
N SER A 116 -2.53 -0.72 6.73
CA SER A 116 -3.78 -1.00 7.43
C SER A 116 -3.55 -0.98 8.94
N LYS A 117 -4.62 -0.78 9.73
CA LYS A 117 -4.53 -1.04 11.17
C LYS A 117 -4.34 -2.53 11.40
N ARG A 118 -3.42 -2.88 12.29
CA ARG A 118 -3.24 -4.24 12.80
C ARG A 118 -4.52 -4.62 13.55
N ILE A 119 -5.21 -5.64 13.04
CA ILE A 119 -6.38 -6.27 13.64
C ILE A 119 -5.92 -7.36 14.59
#